data_AF-A0A0F7FA31-F1
#
_entry.id   AF-A0A0F7FA31-F1
#
_cell.length_a   1.000
_cell.length_b   1.000
_cell.length_c   1.000
_cell.angle_alpha   90.00
_cell.angle_beta   90.00
_cell.angle_gamma   90.00
#
_symmetry.space_group_name_H-M   'P 1'
#
loop_
_entity.id
_entity.type
_entity.pdbx_description
1 polymer ?
#
loop_
_entity_poly.entity_id
_entity_poly.type
_entity_poly.pdbx_seq_one_letter_code
_entity_poly.pdbx_strand_id
1 'polypeptide(L)' 'MRKGGIYDMSKNKRGKALWRMPSRGRGTCPLCGSTRIKLLYTAKGLQGEKLTVCKKCQGKQAG' A
#
# COMPACT_ATOMS: atom_id res chain seq x y z
N MET A 1 8.62 4.32 -30.49
CA MET A 1 7.84 3.34 -29.70
C MET A 1 7.97 3.64 -28.21
N ARG A 2 6.86 3.94 -27.52
CA ARG A 2 6.83 4.26 -26.08
C ARG A 2 6.98 2.97 -25.27
N LYS A 3 8.07 2.89 -24.49
CA LYS A 3 8.42 1.78 -23.59
C LYS A 3 7.22 1.43 -22.72
N GLY A 4 6.63 0.25 -22.99
CA GLY A 4 5.60 -0.35 -22.16
C GLY A 4 6.18 -0.66 -20.79
N GLY A 5 5.92 0.23 -19.83
CA GLY A 5 6.22 0.02 -18.43
C GLY A 5 5.38 -1.12 -17.90
N ILE A 6 5.95 -2.33 -17.89
CA ILE A 6 5.65 -3.37 -16.92
C ILE A 6 5.99 -2.83 -15.52
N TYR A 7 5.15 -1.95 -14.97
CA TYR A 7 5.09 -1.83 -13.52
C TYR A 7 4.49 -3.14 -13.04
N ASP A 8 5.36 -4.11 -12.80
CA ASP A 8 5.03 -5.33 -12.10
C ASP A 8 4.34 -4.90 -10.81
N MET A 9 3.01 -5.04 -10.76
CA MET A 9 2.30 -4.99 -9.50
C MET A 9 2.74 -6.24 -8.76
N SER A 10 3.84 -6.13 -8.02
CA SER A 10 4.40 -7.15 -7.13
C SER A 10 3.28 -8.06 -6.64
N LYS A 11 3.31 -9.32 -7.09
CA LYS A 11 2.25 -10.33 -6.88
C LYS A 11 1.93 -10.50 -5.39
N ASN A 12 2.79 -10.04 -4.50
CA ASN A 12 2.63 -9.97 -3.05
C ASN A 12 1.39 -9.19 -2.59
N LYS A 13 0.82 -8.29 -3.41
CA LYS A 13 -0.39 -7.51 -3.06
C LYS A 13 -1.71 -8.18 -3.46
N ARG A 14 -1.67 -9.38 -4.05
CA ARG A 14 -2.84 -10.11 -4.57
C ARG A 14 -2.77 -11.60 -4.22
N GLY A 15 -3.92 -12.28 -4.26
CA GLY A 15 -4.00 -13.74 -4.13
C GLY A 15 -3.62 -14.28 -2.74
N LYS A 16 -2.99 -15.48 -2.72
CA LYS A 16 -2.69 -16.28 -1.52
C LYS A 16 -1.87 -15.55 -0.45
N ALA A 17 -1.03 -14.58 -0.83
CA ALA A 17 -0.22 -13.82 0.12
C ALA A 17 -1.09 -13.05 1.13
N LEU A 18 -2.24 -12.53 0.69
CA LEU A 18 -3.18 -11.84 1.58
C LEU A 18 -3.89 -12.79 2.53
N TRP A 19 -4.12 -14.04 2.12
CA TRP A 19 -4.82 -15.01 2.97
C TRP A 19 -4.02 -15.38 4.22
N ARG A 20 -2.69 -15.31 4.14
CA ARG A 20 -1.79 -15.53 5.28
C ARG A 20 -1.62 -14.31 6.19
N MET A 21 -2.06 -13.13 5.74
CA MET A 21 -1.93 -11.91 6.53
C MET A 21 -3.13 -11.76 7.47
N PRO A 22 -2.91 -11.26 8.70
CA PRO A 22 -4.01 -10.95 9.62
C PRO A 22 -4.99 -10.00 8.94
N SER A 23 -6.29 -10.28 9.09
CA SER A 23 -7.39 -9.52 8.45
C SER A 23 -7.26 -9.36 6.93
N ARG A 24 -6.53 -10.26 6.27
CA ARG A 24 -6.22 -10.21 4.83
C ARG A 24 -5.47 -8.94 4.41
N GLY A 25 -4.64 -8.39 5.31
CA GLY A 25 -3.92 -7.14 5.12
C GLY A 25 -4.81 -5.90 5.14
N ARG A 26 -5.99 -5.99 5.76
CA ARG A 26 -6.92 -4.86 5.94
C ARG A 26 -6.74 -4.27 7.33
N GLY A 27 -6.78 -2.95 7.41
CA GLY A 27 -6.68 -2.22 8.67
C GLY A 27 -7.11 -0.77 8.51
N THR A 28 -6.63 0.07 9.43
CA THR A 28 -6.86 1.51 9.44
C THR A 28 -5.67 2.26 8.88
N CYS A 29 -5.88 3.11 7.88
CA CYS A 29 -4.80 3.86 7.24
C CYS A 29 -4.29 4.97 8.16
N PRO A 30 -2.99 5.06 8.45
CA PRO A 30 -2.44 6.13 9.30
C PRO A 30 -2.45 7.51 8.62
N LEU A 31 -2.56 7.57 7.29
CA LEU A 31 -2.58 8.85 6.55
C LEU A 31 -3.97 9.47 6.38
N CYS A 32 -5.02 8.65 6.30
CA CYS A 32 -6.36 9.15 5.96
C CYS A 32 -7.47 8.59 6.87
N GLY A 33 -7.12 7.80 7.90
CA GLY A 33 -8.09 7.21 8.81
C GLY A 33 -9.02 6.15 8.20
N SER A 34 -8.87 5.80 6.92
CA SER A 34 -9.75 4.82 6.25
C SER A 34 -9.66 3.45 6.93
N THR A 35 -10.77 2.94 7.43
CA THR A 35 -10.89 1.63 8.10
C THR A 35 -11.25 0.52 7.11
N ARG A 36 -10.95 -0.74 7.47
CA ARG A 36 -11.18 -1.96 6.63
C ARG A 36 -10.58 -1.93 5.22
N ILE A 37 -9.55 -1.10 4.97
CA ILE A 37 -8.89 -0.95 3.67
C ILE A 37 -7.55 -1.69 3.64
N LYS A 38 -7.11 -2.14 2.45
CA LYS A 38 -5.82 -2.82 2.26
C LYS A 38 -4.64 -1.87 2.52
N LEU A 39 -3.84 -2.18 3.54
CA LEU A 39 -2.62 -1.48 3.93
C LEU A 39 -1.40 -2.23 3.38
N LEU A 40 -1.27 -2.27 2.05
CA LEU A 40 -0.20 -3.02 1.37
C LEU A 40 0.70 -2.12 0.54
N TYR A 41 0.51 -0.82 0.70
CA TYR A 41 1.17 0.19 -0.08
C TYR A 41 2.10 0.96 0.84
N THR A 42 3.16 1.50 0.28
CA THR A 42 4.13 2.29 1.03
C THR A 42 4.01 3.74 0.62
N ALA A 43 4.14 4.62 1.60
CA ALA A 43 4.26 6.06 1.44
C ALA A 43 5.53 6.54 2.16
N LYS A 44 6.01 7.71 1.78
CA LYS A 44 7.09 8.38 2.52
C LYS A 44 6.46 9.18 3.67
N GLY A 45 6.89 8.86 4.88
CA GLY A 45 6.59 9.67 6.06
C GLY A 45 7.38 10.98 6.05
N LEU A 46 7.10 11.82 7.05
CA LEU A 46 7.71 13.12 7.24
C LEU A 46 9.22 13.03 7.45
N GLN A 47 9.66 11.98 8.15
CA GLN A 47 11.07 11.69 8.44
C GLN A 47 11.75 10.86 7.33
N GLY A 48 11.08 10.67 6.18
CA GLY A 48 11.54 9.77 5.13
C GLY A 48 11.32 8.29 5.44
N GLU A 49 10.61 7.95 6.52
CA GLU A 49 10.27 6.57 6.85
C GLU A 49 9.30 5.96 5.83
N LYS A 50 9.35 4.63 5.66
CA LYS A 50 8.38 3.91 4.82
C LYS A 50 7.17 3.53 5.65
N LEU A 51 6.08 4.28 5.51
CA LEU A 51 4.82 3.99 6.19
C LEU A 51 3.98 3.02 5.35
N THR A 52 3.42 2.01 6.02
CA THR A 52 2.45 1.11 5.40
C THR A 52 1.07 1.76 5.40
N VAL A 53 0.57 2.05 4.21
CA VAL A 53 -0.61 2.88 3.97
C VAL A 53 -1.60 2.20 3.03
N CYS A 54 -2.79 2.79 2.93
CA CYS A 54 -3.81 2.28 2.05
C CYS A 54 -3.50 2.56 0.57
N LYS A 55 -4.18 1.81 -0.32
CA LYS A 55 -4.18 2.02 -1.78
C LYS A 55 -4.32 3.50 -2.18
N LYS A 56 -5.20 4.24 -1.50
CA LYS A 56 -5.52 5.63 -1.86
C LYS A 56 -4.40 6.61 -1.51
N CYS A 57 -3.55 6.26 -0.55
CA CYS A 57 -2.44 7.09 -0.13
C CYS A 57 -1.09 6.62 -0.68
N GLN A 58 -1.09 5.65 -1.60
CA GLN A 58 0.11 5.27 -2.33
C GLN A 58 0.64 6.48 -3.10
N GLY A 59 1.82 6.98 -2.72
CA GLY A 59 2.42 8.18 -3.33
C GLY A 59 2.04 9.51 -2.67
N LYS A 60 1.21 9.50 -1.63
CA LYS A 60 1.09 10.67 -0.75
C LYS A 60 2.25 10.70 0.23
N GLN A 61 2.65 11.91 0.63
CA GLN A 61 3.54 12.12 1.76
C GLN A 61 2.70 12.39 3.00
N ALA A 62 3.14 11.88 4.16
CA ALA A 62 2.68 12.45 5.42
C ALA A 62 3.15 13.92 5.42
N GLY A 63 2.21 14.84 5.58
CA GLY A 63 2.45 16.28 5.64
C GLY A 63 2.20 16.79 7.04
#